data_AF-A0AAU5BH56-F1
#
_entry.id   AF-A0AAU5BH56-F1
#
_cell.length_a   1.000
_cell.length_b   1.000
_cell.length_c   1.000
_cell.angle_alpha   90.00
_cell.angle_beta   90.00
_cell.angle_gamma   90.00
#
_symmetry.space_group_name_H-M   'P 1'
#
loop_
_entity.id
_entity.type
_entity.pdbx_description
1 polymer ?
#
loop_
_entity_poly.entity_id
_entity_poly.type
_entity_poly.pdbx_seq_one_letter_code
_entity_poly.pdbx_strand_id
1 'polypeptide(L)'
;MAGIESTAEKLKASHAGGAGAVEVASIAREELGPGFGAMAFIACFRLAFAVPLPVLQRAQAWEGFGWGDRHISDEEFTALLAPWLAAPNRPAD
;
A
#
# COMPACT_ATOMS: atom_id res chain seq x y z
N MET A 1 6.81 15.58 -7.26
CA MET A 1 7.06 14.19 -6.84
C MET A 1 7.32 14.22 -5.35
N ALA A 2 6.47 13.56 -4.57
CA ALA A 2 6.64 13.46 -3.13
C ALA A 2 7.71 12.39 -2.80
N GLY A 3 8.35 12.52 -1.64
CA GLY A 3 9.20 11.46 -1.10
C GLY A 3 8.37 10.39 -0.39
N ILE A 4 8.96 9.21 -0.15
CA ILE A 4 8.29 8.06 0.47
C ILE A 4 7.58 8.41 1.78
N GLU A 5 8.22 9.20 2.65
CA GLU A 5 7.66 9.61 3.95
C GLU A 5 6.41 10.48 3.80
N SER A 6 6.48 11.49 2.91
CA SER A 6 5.33 12.35 2.63
C SER A 6 4.18 11.58 1.98
N THR A 7 4.48 10.61 1.11
CA THR A 7 3.47 9.72 0.56
C THR A 7 2.85 8.87 1.67
N ALA A 8 3.63 8.29 2.57
CA ALA A 8 3.13 7.47 3.68
C ALA A 8 2.18 8.24 4.62
N GLU A 9 2.48 9.50 4.95
CA GLU A 9 1.56 10.37 5.70
C GLU A 9 0.26 10.61 4.95
N LYS A 10 0.33 10.82 3.63
CA LYS A 10 -0.85 10.98 2.78
C LYS A 10 -1.70 9.70 2.74
N LEU A 11 -1.08 8.53 2.63
CA LEU A 11 -1.79 7.25 2.67
C LEU A 11 -2.56 7.07 3.99
N LYS A 12 -1.92 7.39 5.12
CA LYS A 12 -2.56 7.37 6.44
C LYS A 12 -3.76 8.32 6.50
N ALA A 13 -3.60 9.56 6.03
CA ALA A 13 -4.66 10.56 6.02
C ALA A 13 -5.84 10.14 5.12
N SER A 14 -5.56 9.62 3.93
CA SER A 14 -6.58 9.12 3.00
C SER A 14 -7.34 7.94 3.58
N HIS A 15 -6.63 6.98 4.19
CA HIS A 15 -7.29 5.84 4.85
C HIS A 15 -8.15 6.29 6.04
N ALA A 16 -7.67 7.23 6.86
CA ALA A 16 -8.46 7.83 7.94
C ALA A 16 -9.69 8.58 7.42
N GLY A 17 -9.64 9.09 6.18
CA GLY A 17 -10.78 9.68 5.46
C GLY A 17 -11.73 8.66 4.83
N GLY A 18 -11.49 7.35 5.01
CA GLY A 18 -12.35 6.27 4.52
C GLY A 18 -11.84 5.55 3.27
N ALA A 19 -10.65 5.90 2.75
CA ALA A 19 -10.14 5.26 1.54
C ALA A 19 -9.81 3.78 1.76
N GLY A 20 -10.25 2.92 0.84
CA GLY A 20 -9.98 1.48 0.85
C GLY A 20 -8.56 1.13 0.39
N ALA A 21 -8.18 -0.16 0.49
CA ALA A 21 -6.84 -0.65 0.13
C ALA A 21 -6.44 -0.27 -1.31
N VAL A 22 -7.35 -0.48 -2.27
CA VAL A 22 -7.15 -0.17 -3.69
C VAL A 22 -6.95 1.34 -3.91
N GLU A 23 -7.78 2.17 -3.29
CA GLU A 23 -7.69 3.63 -3.40
C GLU A 23 -6.36 4.13 -2.81
N VAL A 24 -5.97 3.61 -1.64
CA VAL A 24 -4.69 3.92 -1.00
C VAL A 24 -3.51 3.53 -1.90
N ALA A 25 -3.56 2.37 -2.56
CA ALA A 25 -2.52 1.93 -3.48
C ALA A 25 -2.45 2.81 -4.75
N SER A 26 -3.60 3.22 -5.28
CA SER A 26 -3.69 4.15 -6.41
C SER A 26 -3.12 5.52 -6.05
N ILE A 27 -3.41 6.06 -4.86
CA ILE A 27 -2.83 7.31 -4.37
C ILE A 27 -1.30 7.19 -4.28
N ALA A 28 -0.77 6.08 -3.77
CA ALA A 28 0.68 5.87 -3.71
C ALA A 28 1.33 5.94 -5.11
N ARG A 29 0.68 5.33 -6.10
CA ARG A 29 1.11 5.35 -7.50
C ARG A 29 1.07 6.74 -8.10
N GLU A 30 0.03 7.52 -7.84
CA GLU A 30 -0.10 8.90 -8.32
C GLU A 30 0.94 9.83 -7.70
N GLU A 31 1.15 9.75 -6.38
CA GLU A 31 2.09 10.63 -5.67
C GLU A 31 3.55 10.44 -6.08
N LEU A 32 3.92 9.17 -6.31
CA LEU A 32 5.29 8.78 -6.65
C LEU A 32 5.52 8.80 -8.17
N GLY A 33 4.46 8.71 -8.98
CA GLY A 33 4.52 8.82 -10.43
C GLY A 33 5.55 7.87 -11.05
N PRO A 34 6.52 8.36 -11.85
CA PRO A 34 7.57 7.53 -12.43
C PRO A 34 8.46 6.80 -11.41
N GLY A 35 8.53 7.29 -10.17
CA GLY A 35 9.26 6.64 -9.07
C GLY A 35 8.48 5.50 -8.40
N PHE A 36 7.23 5.26 -8.81
CA PHE A 36 6.44 4.16 -8.28
C PHE A 36 6.92 2.81 -8.81
N GLY A 37 7.23 1.91 -7.89
CA GLY A 37 7.70 0.56 -8.16
C GLY A 37 7.63 -0.30 -6.91
N ALA A 38 7.98 -1.58 -7.03
CA ALA A 38 7.92 -2.56 -5.95
C ALA A 38 8.53 -2.06 -4.62
N MET A 39 9.76 -1.54 -4.67
CA MET A 39 10.45 -1.06 -3.47
C MET A 39 9.78 0.19 -2.87
N ALA A 40 9.29 1.10 -3.71
CA ALA A 40 8.61 2.31 -3.26
C ALA A 40 7.26 1.98 -2.60
N PHE A 41 6.49 1.06 -3.20
CA PHE A 41 5.26 0.51 -2.64
C PHE A 41 5.52 -0.14 -1.27
N ILE A 42 6.51 -1.03 -1.17
CA ILE A 42 6.86 -1.66 0.11
C ILE A 42 7.21 -0.60 1.15
N ALA A 43 8.07 0.37 0.79
CA ALA A 43 8.55 1.36 1.74
C ALA A 43 7.41 2.25 2.27
N CYS A 44 6.54 2.77 1.42
CA CYS A 44 5.46 3.66 1.87
C CYS A 44 4.38 2.90 2.66
N PHE A 45 4.01 1.67 2.27
CA PHE A 45 3.03 0.88 3.01
C PHE A 45 3.55 0.39 4.37
N ARG A 46 4.85 0.07 4.48
CA ARG A 46 5.47 -0.24 5.79
C ARG A 46 5.46 0.97 6.70
N LEU A 47 5.80 2.15 6.19
CA LEU A 47 5.81 3.38 6.98
C LEU A 47 4.41 3.86 7.36
N ALA A 48 3.41 3.64 6.50
CA ALA A 48 2.04 4.06 6.74
C ALA A 48 1.29 3.11 7.69
N PHE A 49 1.41 1.80 7.51
CA PHE A 49 0.51 0.82 8.16
C PHE A 49 1.25 -0.34 8.82
N ALA A 50 2.58 -0.28 8.94
CA ALA A 50 3.39 -1.33 9.53
C ALA A 50 3.15 -2.73 8.93
N VAL A 51 2.78 -2.80 7.63
CA VAL A 51 2.48 -4.09 6.98
C VAL A 51 3.74 -4.96 6.92
N PRO A 52 3.69 -6.23 7.33
CA PRO A 52 4.81 -7.16 7.24
C PRO A 52 5.30 -7.32 5.79
N LEU A 53 6.62 -7.43 5.63
CA LEU A 53 7.24 -7.59 4.32
C LEU A 53 6.67 -8.78 3.52
N PRO A 54 6.43 -9.98 4.09
CA PRO A 54 5.87 -11.11 3.32
C PRO A 54 4.47 -10.81 2.76
N VAL A 55 3.66 -10.05 3.50
CA VAL A 55 2.31 -9.63 3.06
C VAL A 55 2.45 -8.67 1.87
N LEU A 56 3.35 -7.68 1.96
CA LEU A 56 3.60 -6.74 0.88
C LEU A 56 4.23 -7.40 -0.34
N GLN A 57 5.08 -8.41 -0.16
CA GLN A 57 5.61 -9.24 -1.25
C GLN A 57 4.49 -9.92 -2.02
N ARG A 58 3.49 -10.45 -1.31
CA ARG A 58 2.29 -11.03 -1.96
C ARG A 58 1.43 -9.96 -2.63
N ALA A 59 1.30 -8.79 -2.02
CA ALA A 59 0.48 -7.68 -2.48
C ALA A 59 1.01 -7.01 -3.77
N GLN A 60 2.31 -7.12 -4.05
CA GLN A 60 2.90 -6.67 -5.33
C GLN A 60 2.31 -7.37 -6.55
N ALA A 61 1.74 -8.56 -6.37
CA ALA A 61 1.05 -9.28 -7.43
C ALA A 61 -0.33 -8.67 -7.75
N TRP A 62 -0.72 -7.55 -7.15
CA TRP A 62 -2.00 -6.92 -7.48
C TRP A 62 -2.05 -6.47 -8.94
N GLU A 63 -3.15 -6.82 -9.63
CA GLU A 63 -3.35 -6.50 -11.04
C GLU A 63 -3.30 -5.00 -11.33
N GLY A 64 -3.73 -4.15 -10.38
CA GLY A 64 -3.73 -2.69 -10.51
C GLY A 64 -2.33 -2.08 -10.68
N PHE A 65 -1.26 -2.81 -10.35
CA PHE A 65 0.11 -2.38 -10.63
C PHE A 65 0.59 -2.74 -12.04
N GLY A 66 -0.02 -3.73 -12.68
CA GLY A 66 0.38 -4.20 -14.00
C GLY A 66 1.79 -4.82 -14.04
N TRP A 67 2.24 -5.41 -12.93
CA TRP A 67 3.55 -6.04 -12.82
C TRP A 67 3.46 -7.57 -12.99
N GLY A 68 4.22 -8.12 -13.95
CA GLY A 68 4.39 -9.57 -14.13
C GLY A 68 3.13 -10.30 -14.63
N ASP A 69 3.16 -11.64 -14.56
CA ASP A 69 2.12 -12.54 -15.12
C ASP A 69 1.19 -13.18 -14.06
N ARG A 70 1.50 -13.02 -12.78
CA ARG A 70 0.69 -13.57 -11.67
C ARG A 70 -0.03 -12.43 -10.99
N HIS A 71 -1.35 -12.49 -11.02
CA HIS A 71 -2.18 -11.41 -10.50
C HIS A 71 -3.11 -11.85 -9.37
N ILE A 72 -3.33 -10.95 -8.41
CA ILE A 72 -4.49 -10.99 -7.51
C ILE A 72 -5.45 -9.86 -7.85
N SER A 73 -6.73 -10.13 -7.64
CA SER A 73 -7.80 -9.17 -7.86
C SER A 73 -7.81 -8.06 -6.81
N ASP A 74 -8.59 -7.00 -7.06
CA ASP A 74 -8.91 -5.96 -6.08
C ASP A 74 -9.46 -6.52 -4.76
N GLU A 75 -10.29 -7.56 -4.83
CA GLU A 75 -10.90 -8.21 -3.66
C GLU A 75 -9.85 -8.94 -2.83
N GLU A 76 -9.01 -9.75 -3.48
CA GLU A 76 -7.92 -10.48 -2.82
C GLU A 76 -6.88 -9.52 -2.23
N PHE A 77 -6.54 -8.45 -2.94
CA PHE A 77 -5.65 -7.41 -2.45
C PHE A 77 -6.22 -6.68 -1.22
N THR A 78 -7.51 -6.33 -1.27
CA THR A 78 -8.20 -5.71 -0.14
C THR A 78 -8.25 -6.64 1.06
N ALA A 79 -8.62 -7.90 0.87
CA ALA A 79 -8.65 -8.90 1.93
C ALA A 79 -7.26 -9.12 2.55
N LEU A 80 -6.20 -9.13 1.73
CA LEU A 80 -4.82 -9.28 2.17
C LEU A 80 -4.35 -8.13 3.07
N LEU A 81 -4.77 -6.89 2.79
CA LEU A 81 -4.35 -5.70 3.54
C LEU A 81 -5.31 -5.28 4.66
N ALA A 82 -6.56 -5.74 4.63
CA ALA A 82 -7.62 -5.27 5.55
C ALA A 82 -7.24 -5.34 7.05
N PRO A 83 -6.66 -6.42 7.59
CA PRO A 83 -6.27 -6.48 9.00
C PRO A 83 -5.18 -5.47 9.42
N TRP A 84 -4.46 -4.88 8.47
CA TRP A 84 -3.38 -3.92 8.71
C TRP A 84 -3.88 -2.48 8.58
N LEU A 85 -4.79 -2.25 7.64
CA LEU A 85 -5.44 -0.96 7.49
C LEU A 85 -6.43 -0.69 8.65
N ALA A 86 -7.12 -1.72 9.14
CA ALA A 86 -8.04 -1.62 10.27
C ALA A 86 -7.38 -1.36 11.63
N ALA A 87 -6.06 -1.43 11.74
CA ALA A 87 -5.32 -1.29 13.00
C ALA A 87 -4.52 0.03 13.00
N PRO A 88 -5.10 1.16 13.44
CA PRO A 88 -4.46 2.47 13.33
C PRO A 88 -3.17 2.65 14.14
N ASN A 89 -2.78 1.70 15.00
CA ASN A 89 -1.50 1.74 15.71
C ASN A 89 -1.28 0.41 16.45
N ARG A 90 -0.53 -0.55 15.90
CA ARG A 90 0.00 -1.65 16.70
C ARG A 90 1.51 -1.39 16.90
N PRO A 91 1.98 -1.12 18.13
CA PRO A 91 3.42 -1.09 18.38
C PRO A 91 3.99 -2.46 18.01
N ALA A 92 5.15 -2.47 17.37
CA ALA A 92 5.92 -3.69 17.18
C ALA A 92 6.28 -4.24 18.57
N ASP A 93 5.81 -5.44 18.90
CA ASP A 93 6.32 -6.22 20.03
C ASP A 93 7.81 -6.53 19.86
#